data_AF-A0A2T3NFQ3-F1
#
_entry.id   AF-A0A2T3NFQ3-F1
#
_cell.length_a   1.000
_cell.length_b   1.000
_cell.length_c   1.000
_cell.angle_alpha   90.00
_cell.angle_beta   90.00
_cell.angle_gamma   90.00
#
_symmetry.space_group_name_H-M   'P 1'
#
loop_
_entity.id
_entity.type
_entity.pdbx_description
1 polymer ?
#
loop_
_entity_poly.entity_id
_entity_poly.type
_entity_poly.pdbx_seq_one_letter_code
_entity_poly.pdbx_strand_id
1 'polypeptide(L)'
;MKRSRVNLIITAIILLASSMVYAIVANYPYTAVDIENGQSQYLANCVFCHGDKGHGDGTVAIALEVKPDNIFDELKNPFSLKIELIQSVLEGDNGQEGKMPAFGHTLSKEDINDIFAYIESVNE
;
A
#
# COMPACT_ATOMS: atom_id res chain seq x y z
N MET A 1 29.30 23.45 -38.05
CA MET A 1 29.05 21.99 -38.23
C MET A 1 29.04 21.19 -36.92
N LYS A 2 30.02 21.32 -36.00
CA LYS A 2 30.04 20.54 -34.72
C LYS A 2 28.85 20.79 -33.79
N ARG A 3 28.42 22.05 -33.59
CA ARG A 3 27.29 22.42 -32.71
C ARG A 3 25.93 21.84 -33.15
N SER A 4 25.69 21.76 -34.46
CA SER A 4 24.47 21.16 -35.01
C SER A 4 24.41 19.64 -34.78
N ARG A 5 25.55 18.94 -34.87
CA ARG A 5 25.65 17.51 -34.54
C ARG A 5 25.43 17.24 -33.05
N VAL A 6 25.96 18.10 -32.17
CA VAL A 6 25.76 18.00 -30.72
C VAL A 6 24.29 18.21 -30.36
N ASN A 7 23.62 19.22 -30.93
CA ASN A 7 22.20 19.45 -30.69
C ASN A 7 21.35 18.26 -31.16
N LEU A 8 21.65 17.69 -32.33
CA LEU A 8 20.92 16.53 -32.85
C LEU A 8 21.04 15.29 -31.93
N ILE A 9 22.21 15.07 -31.35
CA ILE A 9 22.47 13.98 -30.39
C ILE A 9 21.69 14.22 -29.09
N ILE A 10 21.67 15.45 -28.57
CA ILE A 10 20.93 15.80 -27.35
C ILE A 10 19.42 15.57 -27.55
N THR A 11 18.86 16.02 -28.67
CA THR A 11 17.43 15.81 -28.94
C THR A 11 17.08 14.34 -29.06
N ALA A 12 17.94 13.54 -29.72
CA ALA A 12 17.73 12.10 -29.83
C ALA A 12 17.77 11.40 -28.45
N ILE A 13 18.69 11.79 -27.57
CA ILE A 13 18.77 11.25 -26.21
C ILE A 13 17.54 11.60 -25.39
N ILE A 14 17.03 12.85 -25.49
CA ILE A 14 15.82 13.27 -24.78
C ILE A 14 14.61 12.46 -25.24
N LEU A 15 14.46 12.23 -26.56
CA LEU A 15 13.35 11.46 -27.10
C LEU A 15 13.42 9.99 -26.65
N LEU A 16 14.62 9.39 -26.63
CA LEU A 16 14.84 8.02 -26.15
C LEU A 16 14.61 7.88 -24.64
N ALA A 17 15.04 8.85 -23.84
CA ALA A 17 14.76 8.87 -22.41
C ALA A 17 13.26 9.01 -22.13
N SER A 18 12.58 9.88 -22.87
CA SER A 18 11.13 10.12 -22.71
C SER A 18 10.31 8.89 -23.11
N SER A 19 10.68 8.19 -24.19
CA SER A 19 9.99 6.95 -24.58
C SER A 19 10.23 5.80 -23.60
N MET A 20 11.42 5.73 -22.99
CA MET A 20 11.72 4.76 -21.95
C MET A 20 10.93 5.03 -20.68
N VAL A 21 10.82 6.29 -20.23
CA VAL A 21 9.94 6.67 -19.13
C VAL A 21 8.49 6.31 -19.45
N TYR A 22 8.01 6.63 -20.65
CA TYR A 22 6.64 6.29 -21.09
C TYR A 22 6.36 4.78 -21.02
N ALA A 23 7.29 3.95 -21.50
CA ALA A 23 7.16 2.49 -21.44
C ALA A 23 7.13 1.96 -20.00
N ILE A 24 7.87 2.58 -19.08
CA ILE A 24 7.87 2.22 -17.65
C ILE A 24 6.52 2.54 -17.02
N VAL A 25 5.96 3.74 -17.25
CA VAL A 25 4.64 4.09 -16.68
C VAL A 25 3.50 3.31 -17.34
N ALA A 26 3.56 3.07 -18.65
CA ALA A 26 2.53 2.31 -19.37
C ALA A 26 2.47 0.83 -18.97
N ASN A 27 3.60 0.26 -18.52
CA ASN A 27 3.68 -1.11 -18.04
C ASN A 27 3.73 -1.22 -16.51
N TYR A 28 3.60 -0.10 -15.79
CA TYR A 28 3.43 -0.17 -14.35
C TYR A 28 2.04 -0.75 -14.10
N PRO A 29 1.91 -1.87 -13.37
CA PRO A 29 0.60 -2.42 -13.04
C PRO A 29 -0.05 -1.46 -12.04
N TYR A 30 -0.69 -0.41 -12.54
CA TYR A 30 -1.72 0.29 -11.80
C TYR A 30 -2.98 -0.57 -11.95
N THR A 31 -3.03 -1.67 -11.20
CA THR A 31 -4.30 -2.39 -11.06
C THR A 31 -5.28 -1.41 -10.45
N ALA A 32 -6.45 -1.26 -11.08
CA ALA A 32 -7.52 -0.49 -10.47
C ALA A 32 -7.81 -1.12 -9.10
N VAL A 33 -7.93 -0.27 -8.08
CA VAL A 33 -8.29 -0.70 -6.73
C VAL A 33 -9.63 -1.42 -6.77
N ASP A 34 -9.70 -2.59 -6.13
CA ASP A 34 -10.92 -3.37 -5.96
C ASP A 34 -11.40 -3.29 -4.50
N ILE A 35 -12.28 -2.31 -4.23
CA ILE A 35 -12.82 -2.08 -2.88
C ILE A 35 -13.64 -3.28 -2.37
N GLU A 36 -14.31 -4.02 -3.25
CA GLU A 36 -15.12 -5.18 -2.85
C GLU A 36 -14.20 -6.34 -2.40
N ASN A 37 -13.10 -6.58 -3.12
CA ASN A 37 -12.04 -7.48 -2.66
C ASN A 37 -11.47 -7.01 -1.31
N GLY A 38 -11.13 -5.73 -1.20
CA GLY A 38 -10.61 -5.11 0.01
C GLY A 38 -11.52 -5.33 1.23
N GLN A 39 -12.83 -5.11 1.06
CA GLN A 39 -13.82 -5.38 2.10
C GLN A 39 -13.83 -6.85 2.50
N SER A 40 -13.90 -7.76 1.53
CA SER A 40 -13.94 -9.20 1.78
C SER A 40 -12.71 -9.67 2.56
N GLN A 41 -11.51 -9.24 2.13
CA GLN A 41 -10.26 -9.61 2.79
C GLN A 41 -10.14 -8.99 4.19
N TYR A 42 -10.58 -7.74 4.37
CA TYR A 42 -10.56 -7.07 5.66
C TYR A 42 -11.45 -7.78 6.70
N LEU A 43 -12.68 -8.13 6.29
CA LEU A 43 -13.62 -8.84 7.15
C LEU A 43 -13.15 -10.26 7.49
N ALA A 44 -12.44 -10.91 6.58
CA ALA A 44 -11.92 -12.26 6.81
C ALA A 44 -10.70 -12.28 7.76
N ASN A 45 -9.83 -11.27 7.67
CA ASN A 45 -8.49 -11.34 8.27
C ASN A 45 -8.20 -10.30 9.36
N CYS A 46 -8.85 -9.14 9.33
CA CYS A 46 -8.39 -7.96 10.08
C CYS A 46 -9.41 -7.47 11.12
N VAL A 47 -10.71 -7.59 10.82
CA VAL A 47 -11.80 -6.94 11.58
C VAL A 47 -11.84 -7.31 13.07
N PHE A 48 -11.50 -8.54 13.43
CA PHE A 48 -11.57 -8.99 14.83
C PHE A 48 -10.63 -8.19 15.74
N CYS A 49 -9.47 -7.76 15.21
CA CYS A 49 -8.48 -6.97 15.94
C CYS A 49 -8.65 -5.47 15.67
N HIS A 50 -8.84 -5.06 14.42
CA HIS A 50 -8.83 -3.65 14.04
C HIS A 50 -10.22 -2.98 14.03
N GLY A 51 -11.32 -3.73 14.23
CA GLY A 51 -12.69 -3.20 14.30
C GLY A 51 -13.32 -2.91 12.95
N ASP A 52 -14.59 -2.52 12.89
CA ASP A 52 -15.31 -2.38 11.61
C ASP A 52 -14.72 -1.29 10.70
N LYS A 53 -14.08 -0.28 11.29
CA LYS A 53 -13.51 0.89 10.60
C LYS A 53 -11.98 0.95 10.60
N GLY A 54 -11.30 -0.06 11.13
CA GLY A 54 -9.85 -0.08 11.20
C GLY A 54 -9.25 0.75 12.34
N HIS A 55 -10.01 1.12 13.36
CA HIS A 55 -9.57 2.02 14.45
C HIS A 55 -8.80 1.32 15.59
N GLY A 56 -8.51 0.03 15.42
CA GLY A 56 -7.81 -0.75 16.45
C GLY A 56 -8.70 -1.11 17.65
N ASP A 57 -10.02 -1.11 17.46
CA ASP A 57 -11.04 -1.31 18.49
C ASP A 57 -11.87 -2.58 18.27
N GLY A 58 -11.30 -3.56 17.57
CA GLY A 58 -11.95 -4.85 17.34
C GLY A 58 -12.23 -5.62 18.62
N THR A 59 -13.13 -6.61 18.53
CA THR A 59 -13.63 -7.36 19.70
C THR A 59 -12.53 -8.01 20.53
N VAL A 60 -11.40 -8.40 19.92
CA VAL A 60 -10.27 -8.98 20.67
C VAL A 60 -9.22 -7.96 21.10
N ALA A 61 -9.29 -6.71 20.61
CA ALA A 61 -8.30 -5.66 20.91
C ALA A 61 -8.17 -5.39 22.41
N ILE A 62 -9.27 -5.49 23.16
CA ILE A 62 -9.31 -5.30 24.63
C ILE A 62 -8.44 -6.32 25.37
N ALA A 63 -8.27 -7.52 24.80
CA ALA A 63 -7.51 -8.60 25.40
C ALA A 63 -6.03 -8.62 24.97
N LEU A 64 -5.63 -7.76 24.01
CA LEU A 64 -4.25 -7.68 23.55
C LEU A 64 -3.42 -6.80 24.49
N GLU A 65 -2.21 -7.25 24.76
CA GLU A 65 -1.23 -6.49 25.55
C GLU A 65 -0.81 -5.20 24.85
N VAL A 66 -0.70 -5.25 23.53
CA VAL A 66 -0.48 -4.09 22.66
C VAL A 66 -1.74 -3.88 21.84
N LYS A 67 -2.32 -2.68 21.94
CA LYS A 67 -3.50 -2.32 21.16
C LYS A 67 -3.09 -2.20 19.69
N PRO A 68 -3.87 -2.76 18.73
CA PRO A 68 -3.61 -2.55 17.32
C PRO A 68 -3.70 -1.06 16.94
N ASP A 69 -2.87 -0.64 16.00
CA ASP A 69 -2.87 0.74 15.50
C ASP A 69 -4.18 1.05 14.76
N ASN A 70 -4.52 2.34 14.71
CA ASN A 70 -5.58 2.84 13.85
C ASN A 70 -5.06 2.91 12.41
N ILE A 71 -5.51 1.99 11.57
CA ILE A 71 -5.11 1.87 10.16
C ILE A 71 -5.42 3.16 9.41
N PHE A 72 -6.58 3.78 9.66
CA PHE A 72 -6.99 5.00 8.96
C PHE A 72 -6.09 6.20 9.31
N ASP A 73 -5.69 6.32 10.58
CA ASP A 73 -4.76 7.39 10.99
C ASP A 73 -3.38 7.18 10.38
N GLU A 74 -2.90 5.92 10.32
CA GLU A 74 -1.62 5.59 9.67
C GLU A 74 -1.62 5.87 8.17
N LEU A 75 -2.72 5.58 7.47
CA LEU A 75 -2.85 5.89 6.04
C LEU A 75 -2.84 7.41 5.76
N LYS A 76 -3.31 8.21 6.72
CA LYS A 76 -3.32 9.68 6.62
C LYS A 76 -2.04 10.34 7.11
N ASN A 77 -1.15 9.60 7.77
CA ASN A 77 0.09 10.14 8.30
C ASN A 77 1.02 10.51 7.12
N PRO A 78 1.37 11.80 6.92
CA PRO A 78 2.21 12.22 5.80
C PRO A 78 3.66 11.73 5.89
N PHE A 79 4.05 11.18 7.05
CA PHE A 79 5.36 10.58 7.27
C PHE A 79 5.35 9.05 7.16
N SER A 80 4.17 8.41 7.12
CA SER A 80 4.04 6.96 6.93
C SER A 80 4.07 6.64 5.44
N LEU A 81 4.98 5.77 5.02
CA LEU A 81 5.02 5.31 3.64
C LEU A 81 4.04 4.14 3.47
N LYS A 82 3.11 4.25 2.52
CA LYS A 82 2.15 3.17 2.22
C LYS A 82 2.82 1.81 1.97
N ILE A 83 4.01 1.81 1.36
CA ILE A 83 4.76 0.57 1.12
C ILE A 83 5.28 -0.07 2.41
N GLU A 84 5.66 0.74 3.41
CA GLU A 84 6.07 0.24 4.72
C GLU A 84 4.87 -0.39 5.41
N LEU A 85 3.69 0.25 5.39
CA LEU A 85 2.44 -0.31 5.90
C LEU A 85 2.06 -1.64 5.23
N ILE A 86 2.25 -1.76 3.91
CA ILE A 86 2.04 -3.03 3.19
C ILE A 86 3.00 -4.10 3.70
N GLN A 87 4.29 -3.76 3.89
CA GLN A 87 5.29 -4.69 4.40
C GLN A 87 4.95 -5.17 5.80
N SER A 88 4.43 -4.30 6.67
CA SER A 88 3.93 -4.63 8.01
C SER A 88 2.92 -5.76 8.01
N VAL A 89 1.97 -5.69 7.08
CA VAL A 89 0.90 -6.69 6.98
C VAL A 89 1.46 -8.00 6.42
N LEU A 90 2.36 -7.92 5.44
CA LEU A 90 2.97 -9.11 4.84
C LEU A 90 3.87 -9.87 5.80
N GLU A 91 4.79 -9.16 6.46
CA GLU A 91 5.82 -9.74 7.32
C GLU A 91 5.30 -10.00 8.73
N GLY A 92 4.20 -9.33 9.10
CA GLY A 92 3.77 -9.21 10.47
C GLY A 92 4.70 -8.26 11.21
N ASP A 93 4.12 -7.37 12.00
CA ASP A 93 4.83 -6.48 12.93
C ASP A 93 5.63 -5.30 12.32
N ASN A 94 5.55 -4.16 13.02
CA ASN A 94 6.28 -2.89 12.81
C ASN A 94 6.99 -2.40 14.08
N GLY A 95 7.43 -3.30 14.97
CA GLY A 95 8.04 -2.90 16.25
C GLY A 95 7.09 -2.92 17.44
N GLN A 96 6.02 -3.72 17.38
CA GLN A 96 5.16 -4.13 18.48
C GLN A 96 5.47 -5.57 18.97
N GLU A 97 6.67 -6.09 18.72
CA GLU A 97 7.15 -7.40 19.20
C GLU A 97 6.36 -8.61 18.66
N GLY A 98 5.98 -8.59 17.38
CA GLY A 98 5.41 -9.76 16.70
C GLY A 98 3.93 -10.03 17.02
N LYS A 99 3.19 -9.06 17.56
CA LYS A 99 1.80 -9.26 18.02
C LYS A 99 0.79 -9.31 16.87
N MET A 100 1.09 -8.68 15.73
CA MET A 100 0.32 -8.84 14.50
C MET A 100 0.88 -10.04 13.69
N PRO A 101 0.04 -11.02 13.30
CA PRO A 101 0.51 -12.15 12.51
C PRO A 101 0.92 -11.72 11.10
N ALA A 102 1.84 -12.48 10.49
CA ALA A 102 2.26 -12.29 9.11
C ALA A 102 1.20 -12.81 8.14
N PHE A 103 0.80 -12.00 7.15
CA PHE A 103 -0.19 -12.37 6.15
C PHE A 103 0.39 -12.64 4.76
N GLY A 104 1.71 -12.55 4.57
CA GLY A 104 2.34 -12.69 3.24
C GLY A 104 2.22 -14.08 2.58
N HIS A 105 1.75 -15.09 3.31
CA HIS A 105 1.39 -16.40 2.76
C HIS A 105 -0.09 -16.49 2.33
N THR A 106 -0.91 -15.52 2.70
CA THR A 106 -2.36 -15.50 2.50
C THR A 106 -2.80 -14.35 1.57
N LEU A 107 -2.18 -13.18 1.71
CA LEU A 107 -2.52 -11.95 1.01
C LEU A 107 -1.37 -11.50 0.10
N SER A 108 -1.72 -11.02 -1.09
CA SER A 108 -0.80 -10.32 -1.99
C SER A 108 -0.66 -8.83 -1.61
N LYS A 109 0.30 -8.14 -2.23
CA LYS A 109 0.43 -6.68 -2.07
C LYS A 109 -0.79 -5.95 -2.59
N GLU A 110 -1.35 -6.46 -3.68
CA GLU A 110 -2.56 -5.98 -4.31
C GLU A 110 -3.75 -6.11 -3.37
N ASP A 111 -3.93 -7.27 -2.72
CA ASP A 111 -5.00 -7.47 -1.71
C ASP A 111 -4.89 -6.48 -0.55
N ILE A 112 -3.68 -6.22 -0.06
CA ILE A 112 -3.46 -5.25 1.03
C ILE A 112 -3.74 -3.82 0.57
N ASN A 113 -3.38 -3.49 -0.66
CA ASN A 113 -3.69 -2.19 -1.25
C ASN A 113 -5.21 -1.98 -1.40
N ASP A 114 -5.94 -3.03 -1.77
CA ASP A 114 -7.41 -3.05 -1.82
C ASP A 114 -8.02 -2.90 -0.42
N ILE A 115 -7.49 -3.60 0.59
CA ILE A 115 -7.89 -3.43 2.01
C ILE A 115 -7.73 -1.97 2.45
N PHE A 116 -6.58 -1.35 2.15
CA PHE A 116 -6.33 0.05 2.54
C PHE A 116 -7.34 1.00 1.89
N ALA A 117 -7.67 0.80 0.62
CA ALA A 117 -8.69 1.61 -0.03
C ALA A 117 -10.09 1.38 0.54
N TYR A 118 -10.43 0.15 0.92
CA TYR A 118 -11.66 -0.12 1.65
C TYR A 118 -11.70 0.66 2.98
N ILE A 119 -10.62 0.64 3.76
CA ILE A 119 -10.51 1.40 5.02
C ILE A 119 -10.68 2.91 4.80
N GLU A 120 -10.06 3.47 3.77
CA GLU A 120 -10.29 4.86 3.38
C GLU A 120 -11.78 5.11 3.10
N SER A 121 -12.41 4.26 2.27
CA SER A 121 -13.82 4.43 1.84
C SER A 121 -14.85 4.39 2.99
N VAL A 122 -14.58 3.67 4.08
CA VAL A 122 -15.51 3.55 5.23
C VAL A 122 -15.29 4.60 6.32
N ASN A 123 -14.31 5.49 6.11
CA ASN A 123 -13.96 6.59 7.01
C ASN A 123 -14.10 7.99 6.37
N GLU A 124 -14.58 8.07 5.13
CA GLU A 124 -15.00 9.31 4.47
C GLU A 124 -16.34 9.86 5.01
#